data_AF-A0A962PB45-F1
#
_entry.id   AF-A0A962PB45-F1
#
_cell.length_a   1.000
_cell.length_b   1.000
_cell.length_c   1.000
_cell.angle_alpha   90.00
_cell.angle_beta   90.00
_cell.angle_gamma   90.00
#
_symmetry.space_group_name_H-M   'P 1'
#
loop_
_entity.id
_entity.type
_entity.pdbx_description
1 polymer ?
#
loop_
_entity_poly.entity_id
_entity_poly.type
_entity_poly.pdbx_seq_one_letter_code
_entity_poly.pdbx_strand_id
1 'polypeptide(L)'
;MSSSLSISGSSVKPLFAYDKYWAECFGAAPFLPMSRAEMDSLGWDACDIILVTGDAYVDHPSFGMAIIGRLLEAQGFRVGIIAQPDWNSAQDFKKLGEPTLFFGVTAGNMDSMINRYTADRKIRSDDAYSPHGEGGKRPDRCSLVYAQRTREAYPHIPIVMGGIEASLRRIAHYDYWQDKVRRSLLLDAKADILVFGNAERAIVDIAHRLAKGDNIRTITDIRGTAFMRRDTPEGWFELDSTNVDEVGRVDPIINPYVNTQDLAVCEVEKNKLP
;
A
#
# COMPACT_ATOMS: atom_id res chain seq x y z
N MET A 1 -34.04 -26.97 10.55
CA MET A 1 -33.70 -25.85 11.45
C MET A 1 -32.77 -24.94 10.69
N SER A 2 -33.29 -23.81 10.22
CA SER A 2 -32.54 -22.82 9.43
C SER A 2 -31.63 -22.03 10.38
N SER A 3 -30.32 -22.27 10.33
CA SER A 3 -29.35 -21.38 10.96
C SER A 3 -29.14 -20.19 10.04
N SER A 4 -29.91 -19.13 10.27
CA SER A 4 -29.59 -17.80 9.74
C SER A 4 -28.21 -17.40 10.26
N LEU A 5 -27.21 -17.41 9.38
CA LEU A 5 -25.95 -16.73 9.62
C LEU A 5 -26.26 -15.24 9.79
N SER A 6 -26.35 -14.80 11.04
CA SER A 6 -26.31 -13.38 11.37
C SER A 6 -24.93 -12.89 10.98
N ILE A 7 -24.86 -12.17 9.86
CA ILE A 7 -23.73 -11.29 9.58
C ILE A 7 -23.77 -10.26 10.71
N SER A 8 -23.00 -10.49 11.77
CA SER A 8 -22.76 -9.48 12.78
C SER A 8 -22.21 -8.27 12.04
N GLY A 9 -23.01 -7.20 11.99
CA GLY A 9 -22.57 -5.92 11.47
C GLY A 9 -21.46 -5.44 12.39
N SER A 10 -20.21 -5.77 12.05
CA SER A 10 -19.04 -5.13 12.65
C SER A 10 -19.27 -3.63 12.52
N SER A 11 -19.51 -2.97 13.66
CA SER A 11 -19.65 -1.53 13.71
C SER A 11 -18.29 -0.96 13.33
N VAL A 12 -18.16 -0.52 12.08
CA VAL A 12 -16.91 0.06 11.57
C VAL A 12 -16.54 1.22 12.48
N LYS A 13 -15.36 1.13 13.11
CA LYS A 13 -14.89 2.16 14.03
C LYS A 13 -14.76 3.50 13.29
N PRO A 14 -15.37 4.59 13.77
CA PRO A 14 -15.19 5.91 13.18
C PRO A 14 -13.71 6.33 13.21
N LEU A 15 -13.27 7.07 12.20
CA LEU A 15 -11.85 7.40 11.99
C LEU A 15 -11.22 8.14 13.17
N PHE A 16 -11.99 9.00 13.85
CA PHE A 16 -11.53 9.80 14.99
C PHE A 16 -12.04 9.27 16.35
N ALA A 17 -12.48 8.01 16.40
CA ALA A 17 -12.90 7.35 17.64
C ALA A 17 -11.78 6.52 18.29
N TYR A 18 -10.55 6.58 17.76
CA TYR A 18 -9.39 6.00 18.43
C TYR A 18 -8.91 6.94 19.53
N ASP A 19 -8.50 6.37 20.66
CA ASP A 19 -7.67 7.09 21.62
C ASP A 19 -6.38 7.47 20.91
N LYS A 20 -5.99 8.73 21.04
CA LYS A 20 -4.79 9.22 20.38
C LYS A 20 -3.56 8.53 20.96
N TYR A 21 -2.56 8.38 20.11
CA TYR A 21 -1.27 7.83 20.50
C TYR A 21 -0.57 8.79 21.48
N TRP A 22 0.31 8.24 22.34
CA TRP A 22 0.90 8.98 23.46
C TRP A 22 1.62 10.27 23.05
N ALA A 23 2.15 10.30 21.82
CA ALA A 23 2.90 11.43 21.29
C ALA A 23 2.01 12.62 20.92
N GLU A 24 0.70 12.56 21.14
CA GLU A 24 -0.21 13.70 21.00
C GLU A 24 0.20 14.91 21.85
N CYS A 25 0.96 14.70 22.92
CA CYS A 25 1.46 15.75 23.81
C CYS A 25 2.40 16.74 23.10
N PHE A 26 3.01 16.35 21.97
CA PHE A 26 3.83 17.23 21.14
C PHE A 26 2.99 18.15 20.24
N GLY A 27 1.69 17.89 20.08
CA GLY A 27 0.83 18.60 19.13
C GLY A 27 1.14 18.29 17.67
N ALA A 28 0.50 19.03 16.75
CA ALA A 28 0.74 18.90 15.32
C ALA A 28 1.92 19.77 14.88
N ALA A 29 2.80 19.24 14.03
CA ALA A 29 3.90 20.02 13.49
C ALA A 29 3.37 21.08 12.49
N PRO A 30 3.96 22.29 12.41
CA PRO A 30 3.57 23.26 11.39
C PRO A 30 3.67 22.69 9.97
N PHE A 31 4.71 21.91 9.71
CA PHE A 31 4.92 21.06 8.53
C PHE A 31 5.51 19.73 9.00
N LEU A 32 5.26 18.65 8.27
CA LEU A 32 5.91 17.37 8.54
C LEU A 32 7.43 17.54 8.36
N PRO A 33 8.27 17.18 9.35
CA PRO A 33 9.71 17.35 9.24
C PRO A 33 10.31 16.49 8.13
N MET A 34 11.25 17.07 7.39
CA MET A 34 12.02 16.43 6.34
C MET A 34 13.50 16.25 6.71
N SER A 35 13.92 16.78 7.86
CA SER A 35 15.28 16.71 8.37
C SER A 35 15.33 16.50 9.89
N ARG A 36 16.48 16.01 10.39
CA ARG A 36 16.73 15.91 11.84
C ARG A 36 16.64 17.26 12.55
N ALA A 37 17.13 18.33 11.93
CA ALA A 37 17.09 19.66 12.54
C ALA A 37 15.65 20.16 12.76
N GLU A 38 14.73 19.86 11.84
CA GLU A 38 13.30 20.15 12.02
C GLU A 38 12.69 19.28 13.13
N MET A 39 13.06 18.00 13.22
CA MET A 39 12.65 17.13 14.34
C MET A 39 13.14 17.67 15.69
N ASP A 40 14.40 18.09 15.76
CA ASP A 40 14.99 18.68 16.98
C ASP A 40 14.22 19.95 17.41
N SER A 41 13.81 20.77 16.43
CA SER A 41 13.00 21.97 16.67
C SER A 41 11.58 21.64 17.18
N LEU A 42 11.06 20.46 16.86
CA LEU A 42 9.80 19.93 17.37
C LEU A 42 9.98 19.16 18.70
N GLY A 43 11.21 18.97 19.17
CA GLY A 43 11.54 18.17 20.35
C GLY A 43 11.37 16.66 20.14
N TRP A 44 11.44 16.18 18.90
CA TRP A 44 11.25 14.77 18.54
C TRP A 44 12.58 14.03 18.45
N ASP A 45 12.74 12.95 19.20
CA ASP A 45 13.89 12.04 19.10
C ASP A 45 13.80 11.08 17.90
N ALA A 46 12.58 10.67 17.56
CA ALA A 46 12.25 9.81 16.43
C ALA A 46 10.89 10.16 15.82
N CYS A 47 10.70 9.79 14.55
CA CYS A 47 9.36 9.73 13.97
C CYS A 47 8.73 8.39 14.36
N ASP A 48 7.42 8.34 14.56
CA ASP A 48 6.72 7.07 14.70
C ASP A 48 6.48 6.44 13.32
N ILE A 49 6.17 7.28 12.34
CA ILE A 49 5.90 6.90 10.97
C ILE A 49 6.70 7.82 10.04
N ILE A 50 7.38 7.25 9.05
CA ILE A 50 8.03 8.04 7.99
C ILE A 50 7.36 7.73 6.66
N LEU A 51 6.85 8.77 6.00
CA LEU A 51 6.30 8.67 4.65
C LEU A 51 7.41 8.92 3.62
N VAL A 52 7.54 8.06 2.62
CA VAL A 52 8.46 8.22 1.50
C VAL A 52 7.65 8.38 0.23
N THR A 53 7.83 9.51 -0.46
CA THR A 53 7.02 9.90 -1.62
C THR A 53 7.87 10.28 -2.83
N GLY A 54 7.38 9.93 -4.03
CA GLY A 54 7.96 10.35 -5.30
C GLY A 54 7.60 11.77 -5.75
N ASP A 55 6.70 12.45 -5.03
CA ASP A 55 6.38 13.86 -5.25
C ASP A 55 7.17 14.78 -4.31
N ALA A 56 7.25 16.06 -4.66
CA ALA A 56 7.58 17.11 -3.72
C ALA A 56 6.61 17.10 -2.52
N TYR A 57 7.10 17.48 -1.35
CA TYR A 57 6.20 17.69 -0.23
C TYR A 57 5.52 19.06 -0.38
N VAL A 58 4.24 19.00 -0.73
CA VAL A 58 3.32 20.15 -0.67
C VAL A 58 2.22 19.77 0.31
N ASP A 59 2.11 20.53 1.40
CA ASP A 59 1.13 20.26 2.46
C ASP A 59 -0.26 20.77 2.06
N HIS A 60 -0.90 20.06 1.13
CA HIS A 60 -2.16 20.46 0.52
C HIS A 60 -3.07 19.23 0.30
N PRO A 61 -4.41 19.34 0.45
CA PRO A 61 -5.34 18.22 0.29
C PRO A 61 -5.41 17.63 -1.14
N SER A 62 -4.80 18.26 -2.14
CA SER A 62 -4.65 17.63 -3.47
C SER A 62 -3.52 16.61 -3.53
N PHE A 63 -2.73 16.48 -2.46
CA PHE A 63 -1.59 15.61 -2.34
C PHE A 63 -1.87 14.48 -1.35
N GLY A 64 -1.96 13.25 -1.83
CA GLY A 64 -2.44 12.11 -1.03
C GLY A 64 -1.58 11.82 0.19
N MET A 65 -0.25 11.86 0.05
CA MET A 65 0.69 11.68 1.17
C MET A 65 0.57 12.76 2.25
N ALA A 66 0.20 14.00 1.89
CA ALA A 66 -0.03 15.08 2.84
C ALA A 66 -1.28 14.81 3.67
N ILE A 67 -2.39 14.42 3.03
CA ILE A 67 -3.60 14.00 3.74
C ILE A 67 -3.31 12.85 4.69
N ILE A 68 -2.60 11.82 4.22
CA ILE A 68 -2.28 10.65 5.05
C ILE A 68 -1.38 11.04 6.23
N GLY A 69 -0.38 11.88 6.00
CA GLY A 69 0.49 12.38 7.07
C GLY A 69 -0.27 13.17 8.13
N ARG A 70 -1.11 14.13 7.71
CA ARG A 70 -1.95 14.92 8.64
C ARG A 70 -3.01 14.07 9.34
N LEU A 71 -3.56 13.07 8.67
CA LEU A 71 -4.47 12.12 9.28
C LEU A 71 -3.79 11.32 10.40
N LEU A 72 -2.57 10.85 10.16
CA LEU A 72 -1.80 10.11 11.16
C LEU A 72 -1.36 11.01 12.33
N GLU A 73 -0.96 12.26 12.08
CA GLU A 73 -0.75 13.24 13.16
C GLU A 73 -2.02 13.49 13.97
N ALA A 74 -3.19 13.56 13.33
CA ALA A 74 -4.46 13.73 14.03
C ALA A 74 -4.81 12.53 14.93
N GLN A 75 -4.20 11.37 14.69
CA GLN A 75 -4.25 10.20 15.58
C GLN A 75 -3.20 10.24 16.71
N GLY A 76 -2.38 11.29 16.79
CA GLY A 76 -1.35 11.48 17.82
C GLY A 76 0.03 10.93 17.48
N PHE A 77 0.28 10.50 16.24
CA PHE A 77 1.59 9.99 15.82
C PHE A 77 2.52 11.12 15.38
N ARG A 78 3.83 10.97 15.63
CA ARG A 78 4.87 11.84 15.05
C ARG A 78 5.19 11.35 13.65
N VAL A 79 4.88 12.16 12.64
CA VAL A 79 5.01 11.76 11.24
C VAL A 79 6.07 12.61 10.55
N GLY A 80 7.08 11.96 9.97
CA GLY A 80 8.06 12.60 9.10
C GLY A 80 7.83 12.27 7.63
N ILE A 81 8.43 13.05 6.73
CA ILE A 81 8.33 12.81 5.29
C ILE A 81 9.68 12.92 4.58
N ILE A 82 9.97 11.97 3.69
CA ILE A 82 11.11 11.97 2.79
C ILE A 82 10.56 12.10 1.37
N ALA A 83 10.65 13.31 0.81
CA ALA A 83 10.17 13.64 -0.52
C ALA A 83 11.30 13.56 -1.55
N GLN A 84 11.04 12.86 -2.66
CA GLN A 84 11.98 12.65 -3.77
C GLN A 84 13.42 12.32 -3.33
N PRO A 85 13.62 11.30 -2.48
CA PRO A 85 14.97 10.87 -2.09
C PRO A 85 15.76 10.40 -3.32
N ASP A 86 17.07 10.67 -3.31
CA ASP A 86 17.97 10.03 -4.28
C ASP A 86 17.97 8.51 -4.06
N TRP A 87 17.60 7.76 -5.09
CA TRP A 87 17.45 6.31 -5.07
C TRP A 87 18.70 5.55 -5.55
N ASN A 88 19.77 6.25 -5.88
CA ASN A 88 21.04 5.60 -6.24
C ASN A 88 21.71 4.95 -5.01
N SER A 89 21.32 5.34 -3.79
CA SER A 89 21.75 4.70 -2.54
C SER A 89 20.63 4.71 -1.48
N ALA A 90 20.83 3.98 -0.38
CA ALA A 90 19.92 4.00 0.76
C ALA A 90 20.15 5.19 1.72
N GLN A 91 21.11 6.09 1.47
CA GLN A 91 21.48 7.15 2.42
C GLN A 91 20.35 8.16 2.64
N ASP A 92 19.69 8.59 1.57
CA ASP A 92 18.58 9.55 1.67
C ASP A 92 17.40 9.02 2.49
N PHE A 93 17.19 7.70 2.47
CA PHE A 93 16.15 7.00 3.22
C PHE A 93 16.46 6.91 4.72
N LYS A 94 17.67 7.28 5.14
CA LYS A 94 18.11 7.33 6.55
C LYS A 94 18.07 8.74 7.15
N LYS A 95 17.73 9.77 6.37
CA LYS A 95 17.82 11.19 6.77
C LYS A 95 17.05 11.53 8.05
N LEU A 96 15.91 10.87 8.30
CA LEU A 96 15.08 11.06 9.50
C LEU A 96 15.37 10.06 10.62
N GLY A 97 16.28 9.10 10.39
CA GLY A 97 16.51 7.98 11.28
C GLY A 97 15.49 6.85 11.14
N GLU A 98 15.48 5.97 12.13
CA GLU A 98 14.60 4.80 12.20
C GLU A 98 13.23 5.20 12.76
N PRO A 99 12.11 4.86 12.09
CA PRO A 99 10.79 5.10 12.64
C PRO A 99 10.43 4.03 13.67
N THR A 100 9.62 4.38 14.67
CA THR A 100 9.25 3.45 15.74
C THR A 100 8.19 2.42 15.32
N LEU A 101 7.37 2.72 14.29
CA LEU A 101 6.29 1.84 13.83
C LEU A 101 6.51 1.30 12.42
N PHE A 102 6.56 2.17 11.39
CA PHE A 102 6.69 1.72 10.01
C PHE A 102 7.09 2.82 9.02
N PHE A 103 7.50 2.40 7.82
CA PHE A 103 7.61 3.28 6.65
C PHE A 103 6.37 3.17 5.75
N GLY A 104 5.78 4.31 5.40
CA GLY A 104 4.74 4.41 4.39
C GLY A 104 5.33 4.78 3.03
N VAL A 105 5.22 3.93 2.01
CA VAL A 105 5.88 4.16 0.70
C VAL A 105 4.87 4.39 -0.41
N THR A 106 5.08 5.44 -1.20
CA THR A 106 4.25 5.75 -2.38
C THR A 106 5.05 6.40 -3.52
N ALA A 107 4.61 6.20 -4.76
CA ALA A 107 5.15 6.89 -5.93
C ALA A 107 4.69 8.36 -6.04
N GLY A 108 3.72 8.77 -5.22
CA GLY A 108 3.08 10.09 -5.26
C GLY A 108 1.67 10.05 -5.85
N ASN A 109 1.20 11.20 -6.31
CA ASN A 109 -0.13 11.46 -6.86
C ASN A 109 -0.32 10.88 -8.27
N MET A 110 0.76 10.53 -8.96
CA MET A 110 0.70 9.94 -10.29
C MET A 110 1.65 8.74 -10.38
N ASP A 111 1.31 7.82 -11.27
CA ASP A 111 2.18 6.70 -11.61
C ASP A 111 3.52 7.21 -12.17
N SER A 112 4.63 6.65 -11.68
CA SER A 112 5.97 7.14 -12.03
C SER A 112 6.31 6.98 -13.51
N MET A 113 5.80 5.93 -14.15
CA MET A 113 6.01 5.70 -15.58
C MET A 113 5.15 6.66 -16.41
N ILE A 114 3.88 6.84 -16.03
CA ILE A 114 3.00 7.80 -16.69
C ILE A 114 3.51 9.23 -16.53
N ASN A 115 4.19 9.55 -15.43
CA ASN A 115 4.79 10.87 -15.25
C ASN A 115 5.96 11.08 -16.21
N ARG A 116 6.89 10.13 -16.22
CA ARG A 116 8.13 10.25 -17.01
C ARG A 116 7.94 10.08 -18.51
N TYR A 117 6.95 9.31 -18.96
CA TYR A 117 6.81 8.94 -20.36
C TYR A 117 5.43 9.28 -20.95
N THR A 118 5.41 9.78 -22.18
CA THR A 118 4.20 9.91 -22.98
C THR A 118 3.63 8.55 -23.37
N ALA A 119 2.40 8.51 -23.89
CA ALA A 119 1.79 7.28 -24.42
C ALA A 119 2.65 6.62 -25.51
N ASP A 120 3.34 7.43 -26.32
CA ASP A 120 4.29 6.98 -27.35
C ASP A 120 5.68 6.61 -26.78
N ARG A 121 5.80 6.47 -25.45
CA ARG A 121 7.04 6.12 -24.72
C ARG A 121 8.18 7.14 -24.88
N LYS A 122 7.87 8.40 -25.20
CA LYS A 122 8.86 9.50 -25.21
C LYS A 122 9.02 10.06 -23.81
N ILE A 123 10.25 10.39 -23.42
CA ILE A 123 10.55 10.99 -22.12
C ILE A 123 9.99 12.42 -22.09
N ARG A 124 9.27 12.78 -21.02
CA ARG A 124 8.89 14.15 -20.71
C ARG A 124 10.06 14.91 -20.09
N SER A 125 10.17 16.19 -20.44
CA SER A 125 11.17 17.10 -19.87
C SER A 125 10.78 17.62 -18.49
N ASP A 126 9.49 17.59 -18.16
CA ASP A 126 8.89 18.15 -16.97
C ASP A 126 8.22 17.10 -16.07
N ASP A 127 8.10 17.41 -14.79
CA ASP A 127 7.34 16.65 -13.80
C ASP A 127 6.53 17.65 -12.94
N ALA A 128 5.20 17.65 -13.13
CA ALA A 128 4.28 18.60 -12.48
C ALA A 128 4.27 18.51 -10.94
N TYR A 129 4.79 17.43 -10.37
CA TYR A 129 4.85 17.21 -8.92
C TYR A 129 6.28 17.27 -8.38
N SER A 130 7.26 17.68 -9.19
CA SER A 130 8.62 17.99 -8.73
C SER A 130 8.79 19.48 -8.44
N PRO A 131 9.71 19.87 -7.55
CA PRO A 131 10.09 21.27 -7.38
C PRO A 131 10.51 21.88 -8.73
N HIS A 132 10.01 23.08 -9.01
CA HIS A 132 10.25 23.82 -10.25
C HIS A 132 9.86 23.10 -11.55
N GLY A 133 9.08 22.02 -11.48
CA GLY A 133 8.72 21.20 -12.64
C GLY A 133 9.86 20.32 -13.15
N GLU A 134 10.93 20.11 -12.37
CA GLU A 134 12.11 19.38 -12.81
C GLU A 134 11.82 17.89 -13.06
N GLY A 135 12.00 17.46 -14.30
CA GLY A 135 11.91 16.04 -14.67
C GLY A 135 13.03 15.19 -14.07
N GLY A 136 12.77 13.89 -13.91
CA GLY A 136 13.79 12.92 -13.51
C GLY A 136 14.17 12.95 -12.02
N LYS A 137 13.32 13.50 -11.15
CA LYS A 137 13.51 13.50 -9.67
C LYS A 137 12.96 12.27 -8.95
N ARG A 138 12.38 11.32 -9.68
CA ARG A 138 11.93 10.03 -9.16
C ARG A 138 12.31 8.90 -10.12
N PRO A 139 12.52 7.66 -9.65
CA PRO A 139 12.81 6.52 -10.50
C PRO A 139 11.57 6.02 -11.24
N ASP A 140 11.82 5.28 -12.31
CA ASP A 140 10.81 4.40 -12.93
C ASP A 140 10.38 3.34 -11.93
N ARG A 141 9.06 3.09 -11.83
CA ARG A 141 8.47 2.18 -10.83
C ARG A 141 8.87 2.60 -9.42
N CYS A 142 8.65 3.88 -9.14
CA CYS A 142 9.05 4.56 -7.93
C CYS A 142 8.70 3.80 -6.65
N SER A 143 7.48 3.27 -6.52
CA SER A 143 7.08 2.53 -5.31
C SER A 143 7.95 1.28 -5.09
N LEU A 144 8.33 0.58 -6.16
CA LEU A 144 9.20 -0.60 -6.08
C LEU A 144 10.59 -0.20 -5.57
N VAL A 145 11.20 0.79 -6.22
CA VAL A 145 12.56 1.22 -5.92
C VAL A 145 12.63 1.79 -4.51
N TYR A 146 11.68 2.64 -4.13
CA TYR A 146 11.66 3.25 -2.80
C TYR A 146 11.42 2.23 -1.70
N ALA A 147 10.55 1.23 -1.90
CA ALA A 147 10.39 0.14 -0.94
C ALA A 147 11.68 -0.66 -0.76
N GLN A 148 12.41 -0.95 -1.85
CA GLN A 148 13.69 -1.65 -1.79
C GLN A 148 14.77 -0.85 -1.08
N ARG A 149 14.90 0.46 -1.35
CA ARG A 149 15.85 1.34 -0.66
C ARG A 149 15.51 1.53 0.81
N THR A 150 14.22 1.63 1.13
CA THR A 150 13.74 1.65 2.51
C THR A 150 14.11 0.35 3.23
N ARG A 151 13.90 -0.81 2.59
CA ARG A 151 14.29 -2.11 3.15
C ARG A 151 15.80 -2.25 3.33
N GLU A 152 16.59 -1.70 2.41
CA GLU A 152 18.06 -1.65 2.52
C GLU A 152 18.50 -0.75 3.68
N ALA A 153 17.80 0.37 3.91
CA ALA A 153 18.09 1.28 5.00
C ALA A 153 17.77 0.67 6.37
N TYR A 154 16.60 0.03 6.51
CA TYR A 154 16.08 -0.53 7.75
C TYR A 154 15.38 -1.89 7.50
N PRO A 155 16.14 -3.01 7.49
CA PRO A 155 15.61 -4.32 7.10
C PRO A 155 14.48 -4.85 7.97
N HIS A 156 14.45 -4.48 9.25
CA HIS A 156 13.52 -5.00 10.25
C HIS A 156 12.25 -4.17 10.43
N ILE A 157 12.20 -2.96 9.85
CA ILE A 157 11.05 -2.07 9.99
C ILE A 157 9.95 -2.46 8.98
N PRO A 158 8.66 -2.52 9.39
CA PRO A 158 7.56 -2.76 8.48
C PRO A 158 7.48 -1.73 7.35
N ILE A 159 7.15 -2.19 6.14
CA ILE A 159 6.88 -1.33 4.99
C ILE A 159 5.41 -1.47 4.58
N VAL A 160 4.67 -0.37 4.69
CA VAL A 160 3.29 -0.24 4.25
C VAL A 160 3.27 0.53 2.92
N MET A 161 2.92 -0.14 1.83
CA MET A 161 2.84 0.52 0.51
C MET A 161 1.45 1.06 0.23
N GLY A 162 1.38 2.16 -0.52
CA GLY A 162 0.11 2.73 -0.95
C GLY A 162 0.21 3.67 -2.15
N GLY A 163 -0.89 4.36 -2.42
CA GLY A 163 -1.05 5.25 -3.56
C GLY A 163 -1.42 4.53 -4.85
N ILE A 164 -1.56 5.30 -5.93
CA ILE A 164 -2.12 4.83 -7.21
C ILE A 164 -1.27 3.70 -7.81
N GLU A 165 0.06 3.90 -7.87
CA GLU A 165 1.00 2.95 -8.46
C GLU A 165 0.99 1.59 -7.75
N ALA A 166 0.89 1.57 -6.41
CA ALA A 166 0.78 0.33 -5.65
C ALA A 166 -0.61 -0.30 -5.81
N SER A 167 -1.67 0.50 -5.68
CA SER A 167 -3.06 0.05 -5.76
C SER A 167 -3.37 -0.69 -7.06
N LEU A 168 -2.91 -0.17 -8.19
CA LEU A 168 -3.12 -0.76 -9.52
C LEU A 168 -2.30 -2.03 -9.75
N ARG A 169 -1.19 -2.21 -9.02
CA ARG A 169 -0.27 -3.35 -9.16
C ARG A 169 -0.34 -4.35 -8.00
N ARG A 170 -1.40 -4.27 -7.17
CA ARG A 170 -1.59 -5.11 -5.97
C ARG A 170 -1.81 -6.60 -6.30
N ILE A 171 -2.33 -6.91 -7.48
CA ILE A 171 -2.51 -8.26 -8.01
C ILE A 171 -1.69 -8.42 -9.30
N ALA A 172 -1.77 -9.60 -9.93
CA ALA A 172 -1.21 -9.78 -11.26
C ALA A 172 -1.81 -8.74 -12.22
N HIS A 173 -0.96 -8.13 -13.03
CA HIS A 173 -1.34 -7.03 -13.93
C HIS A 173 -0.53 -7.11 -15.22
N TYR A 174 -1.14 -6.68 -16.32
CA TYR A 174 -0.42 -6.49 -17.57
C TYR A 174 0.38 -5.18 -17.51
N ASP A 175 1.68 -5.27 -17.76
CA ASP A 175 2.58 -4.13 -17.78
C ASP A 175 2.78 -3.64 -19.22
N TYR A 176 2.13 -2.53 -19.55
CA TYR A 176 2.18 -1.94 -20.90
C TYR A 176 3.61 -1.56 -21.35
N TRP A 177 4.48 -1.18 -20.42
CA TRP A 177 5.84 -0.74 -20.74
C TRP A 177 6.75 -1.90 -21.15
N GLN A 178 6.54 -3.08 -20.53
CA GLN A 178 7.32 -4.29 -20.79
C GLN A 178 6.60 -5.33 -21.65
N ASP A 179 5.35 -5.06 -22.04
CA ASP A 179 4.50 -5.97 -22.83
C ASP A 179 4.43 -7.39 -22.23
N LYS A 180 4.15 -7.47 -20.92
CA LYS A 180 4.04 -8.76 -20.23
C LYS A 180 3.15 -8.70 -19.00
N VAL A 181 2.60 -9.84 -18.61
CA VAL A 181 1.94 -9.98 -17.31
C VAL A 181 3.00 -10.05 -16.21
N ARG A 182 2.86 -9.18 -15.21
CA ARG A 182 3.66 -9.19 -13.98
C ARG A 182 2.81 -9.69 -12.82
N ARG A 183 3.47 -10.35 -11.88
CA ARG A 183 2.91 -10.68 -10.56
C ARG A 183 2.68 -9.41 -9.73
N SER A 184 2.05 -9.59 -8.56
CA SER A 184 1.84 -8.49 -7.60
C SER A 184 3.15 -7.76 -7.27
N LEU A 185 3.06 -6.43 -7.17
CA LEU A 185 4.14 -5.56 -6.74
C LEU A 185 4.70 -5.94 -5.36
N LEU A 186 3.85 -6.47 -4.46
CA LEU A 186 4.23 -6.90 -3.11
C LEU A 186 5.41 -7.89 -3.12
N LEU A 187 5.43 -8.81 -4.08
CA LEU A 187 6.48 -9.83 -4.21
C LEU A 187 7.83 -9.22 -4.61
N ASP A 188 7.82 -8.25 -5.52
CA ASP A 188 9.05 -7.62 -6.02
C ASP A 188 9.58 -6.55 -5.05
N ALA A 189 8.67 -5.83 -4.39
CA ALA A 189 8.98 -4.76 -3.44
C ALA A 189 9.37 -5.28 -2.05
N LYS A 190 8.98 -6.51 -1.69
CA LYS A 190 9.16 -7.07 -0.34
C LYS A 190 8.58 -6.16 0.76
N ALA A 191 7.48 -5.49 0.43
CA ALA A 191 6.68 -4.79 1.42
C ALA A 191 5.84 -5.79 2.22
N ASP A 192 5.51 -5.43 3.46
CA ASP A 192 4.80 -6.33 4.37
C ASP A 192 3.29 -6.31 4.12
N ILE A 193 2.75 -5.13 3.79
CA ILE A 193 1.34 -4.93 3.47
C ILE A 193 1.18 -3.79 2.46
N LEU A 194 0.12 -3.85 1.65
CA LEU A 194 -0.25 -2.81 0.69
C LEU A 194 -1.68 -2.36 1.00
N VAL A 195 -1.89 -1.05 1.04
CA VAL A 195 -3.21 -0.42 1.21
C VAL A 195 -3.65 0.17 -0.12
N PHE A 196 -4.90 -0.07 -0.53
CA PHE A 196 -5.42 0.37 -1.83
C PHE A 196 -6.80 1.01 -1.74
N GLY A 197 -7.10 1.88 -2.71
CA GLY A 197 -8.33 2.67 -2.72
C GLY A 197 -8.31 3.74 -1.62
N ASN A 198 -9.45 3.95 -0.96
CA ASN A 198 -9.57 4.90 0.16
C ASN A 198 -8.93 4.29 1.42
N ALA A 199 -7.66 4.65 1.62
CA ALA A 199 -6.75 4.01 2.57
C ALA A 199 -6.85 4.54 4.00
N GLU A 200 -7.58 5.62 4.26
CA GLU A 200 -7.58 6.37 5.53
C GLU A 200 -7.90 5.48 6.74
N ARG A 201 -8.95 4.66 6.63
CA ARG A 201 -9.32 3.75 7.73
C ARG A 201 -8.29 2.64 7.92
N ALA A 202 -7.84 2.05 6.82
CA ALA A 202 -6.90 0.94 6.87
C ALA A 202 -5.54 1.37 7.43
N ILE A 203 -5.01 2.53 7.02
CA ILE A 203 -3.71 3.02 7.51
C ILE A 203 -3.77 3.40 9.00
N VAL A 204 -4.88 4.00 9.45
CA VAL A 204 -5.09 4.34 10.87
C VAL A 204 -5.16 3.07 11.71
N ASP A 205 -5.89 2.04 11.25
CA ASP A 205 -6.01 0.79 11.98
C ASP A 205 -4.68 0.01 12.03
N ILE A 206 -3.91 0.01 10.93
CA ILE A 206 -2.54 -0.53 10.91
C ILE A 206 -1.65 0.21 11.92
N ALA A 207 -1.64 1.55 11.91
CA ALA A 207 -0.79 2.34 12.80
C ALA A 207 -1.11 2.06 14.28
N HIS A 208 -2.39 2.02 14.65
CA HIS A 208 -2.81 1.73 16.02
C HIS A 208 -2.53 0.28 16.45
N ARG A 209 -2.62 -0.68 15.55
CA ARG A 209 -2.26 -2.08 15.85
C ARG A 209 -0.75 -2.23 16.05
N LEU A 210 0.06 -1.63 15.17
CA LEU A 210 1.52 -1.62 15.35
C LEU A 210 1.94 -0.91 16.64
N ALA A 211 1.27 0.19 16.99
CA ALA A 211 1.48 0.90 18.25
C ALA A 211 1.17 0.05 19.50
N LYS A 212 0.32 -0.98 19.37
CA LYS A 212 0.02 -1.96 20.42
C LYS A 212 0.97 -3.16 20.42
N GLY A 213 1.90 -3.22 19.47
CA GLY A 213 2.87 -4.31 19.33
C GLY A 213 2.41 -5.47 18.45
N ASP A 214 1.30 -5.33 17.71
CA ASP A 214 0.89 -6.36 16.76
C ASP A 214 1.95 -6.54 15.68
N ASN A 215 2.13 -7.79 15.22
CA ASN A 215 3.01 -8.05 14.10
C ASN A 215 2.31 -7.68 12.77
N ILE A 216 2.95 -6.88 11.92
CA ILE A 216 2.37 -6.47 10.62
C ILE A 216 1.90 -7.66 9.77
N ARG A 217 2.56 -8.82 9.87
CA ARG A 217 2.25 -10.02 9.09
C ARG A 217 1.02 -10.78 9.58
N THR A 218 0.55 -10.51 10.80
CA THR A 218 -0.69 -11.10 11.34
C THR A 218 -1.92 -10.24 11.04
N ILE A 219 -1.72 -9.00 10.58
CA ILE A 219 -2.80 -8.08 10.20
C ILE A 219 -3.33 -8.49 8.82
N THR A 220 -4.39 -9.29 8.81
CA THR A 220 -4.94 -9.93 7.59
C THR A 220 -6.45 -9.71 7.42
N ASP A 221 -7.07 -9.03 8.38
CA ASP A 221 -8.50 -8.80 8.55
C ASP A 221 -8.93 -7.37 8.20
N ILE A 222 -7.97 -6.49 7.85
CA ILE A 222 -8.24 -5.09 7.49
C ILE A 222 -8.70 -5.01 6.04
N ARG A 223 -9.91 -4.51 5.83
CA ARG A 223 -10.46 -4.26 4.48
C ARG A 223 -9.65 -3.19 3.74
N GLY A 224 -9.50 -3.37 2.42
CA GLY A 224 -8.71 -2.45 1.59
C GLY A 224 -7.20 -2.68 1.69
N THR A 225 -6.78 -3.85 2.18
CA THR A 225 -5.37 -4.26 2.23
C THR A 225 -5.11 -5.49 1.37
N ALA A 226 -3.87 -5.61 0.89
CA ALA A 226 -3.33 -6.78 0.23
C ALA A 226 -2.02 -7.17 0.92
N PHE A 227 -1.82 -8.47 1.13
CA PHE A 227 -0.67 -9.04 1.79
C PHE A 227 -0.38 -10.42 1.20
N MET A 228 0.85 -10.89 1.37
CA MET A 228 1.23 -12.22 0.90
C MET A 228 0.89 -13.27 1.96
N ARG A 229 0.17 -14.31 1.55
CA ARG A 229 0.01 -15.54 2.33
C ARG A 229 0.71 -16.71 1.66
N ARG A 230 1.01 -17.73 2.46
CA ARG A 230 1.59 -19.00 2.00
C ARG A 230 0.58 -20.16 2.05
N ASP A 231 -0.56 -19.91 2.64
CA ASP A 231 -1.61 -20.86 2.96
C ASP A 231 -2.95 -20.42 2.36
N THR A 232 -3.77 -21.43 2.05
CA THR A 232 -5.17 -21.25 1.65
C THR A 232 -6.00 -21.05 2.92
N PRO A 233 -6.72 -19.92 3.05
CA PRO A 233 -7.48 -19.61 4.27
C PRO A 233 -8.65 -20.57 4.47
N GLU A 234 -9.05 -20.71 5.73
CA GLU A 234 -10.19 -21.55 6.10
C GLU A 234 -11.48 -21.13 5.39
N GLY A 235 -12.23 -22.11 4.88
CA GLY A 235 -13.47 -21.88 4.13
C GLY A 235 -13.28 -21.50 2.66
N TRP A 236 -12.04 -21.45 2.17
CA TRP A 236 -11.73 -21.24 0.75
C TRP A 236 -11.24 -22.53 0.11
N PHE A 237 -11.51 -22.70 -1.18
CA PHE A 237 -10.95 -23.77 -1.99
C PHE A 237 -10.00 -23.17 -3.04
N GLU A 238 -8.93 -23.89 -3.34
CA GLU A 238 -7.99 -23.52 -4.39
C GLU A 238 -8.52 -24.06 -5.71
N LEU A 239 -8.73 -23.17 -6.69
CA LEU A 239 -9.10 -23.55 -8.05
C LEU A 239 -7.84 -23.53 -8.91
N ASP A 240 -7.50 -24.68 -9.48
CA ASP A 240 -6.40 -24.77 -10.43
C ASP A 240 -6.74 -23.99 -11.71
N SER A 241 -6.06 -22.87 -11.92
CA SER A 241 -6.19 -22.01 -13.10
C SER A 241 -5.02 -22.18 -14.08
N THR A 242 -4.27 -23.28 -14.00
CA THR A 242 -3.18 -23.57 -14.95
C THR A 242 -3.68 -23.83 -16.36
N ASN A 243 -4.95 -24.21 -16.52
CA ASN A 243 -5.59 -24.35 -17.81
C ASN A 243 -6.37 -23.07 -18.17
N VAL A 244 -6.11 -22.54 -19.35
CA VAL A 244 -6.82 -21.36 -19.88
C VAL A 244 -7.97 -21.88 -20.72
N ASP A 245 -9.15 -21.24 -20.64
CA ASP A 245 -10.28 -21.62 -21.47
C ASP A 245 -9.87 -21.63 -22.96
N GLU A 246 -10.00 -22.78 -23.60
CA GLU A 246 -9.77 -22.90 -25.04
C GLU A 246 -10.93 -22.26 -25.80
N VAL A 247 -10.62 -21.57 -26.91
CA VAL A 247 -11.65 -20.97 -27.77
C VAL A 247 -12.54 -22.07 -28.31
N GLY A 248 -13.79 -22.13 -27.85
CA GLY A 248 -14.69 -23.23 -28.14
C GLY A 248 -16.11 -22.98 -27.63
N ARG A 249 -16.84 -24.07 -27.37
CA ARG A 249 -18.19 -23.99 -26.82
C ARG A 249 -18.13 -23.42 -25.41
N VAL A 250 -18.73 -22.24 -25.21
CA VAL A 250 -18.87 -21.62 -23.89
C VAL A 250 -19.83 -22.48 -23.08
N ASP A 251 -19.33 -23.05 -21.98
CA ASP A 251 -20.17 -23.75 -21.01
C ASP A 251 -21.24 -22.77 -20.48
N PRO A 252 -22.49 -23.22 -20.30
CA PRO A 252 -23.54 -22.35 -19.78
C PRO A 252 -23.10 -21.81 -18.41
N ILE A 253 -23.09 -20.47 -18.28
CA ILE A 253 -22.69 -19.78 -17.05
C ILE A 253 -23.59 -20.30 -15.92
N ILE A 254 -23.01 -21.08 -15.01
CA ILE A 254 -23.69 -21.48 -13.78
C ILE A 254 -23.95 -20.19 -13.01
N ASN A 255 -25.19 -20.00 -12.56
CA ASN A 255 -25.62 -18.79 -11.88
C ASN A 255 -24.62 -18.44 -10.75
N PRO A 256 -24.04 -17.22 -10.73
CA PRO A 256 -22.93 -16.86 -9.84
C PRO A 256 -23.30 -16.85 -8.34
N TYR A 257 -24.59 -16.97 -8.00
CA TYR A 257 -25.09 -17.07 -6.63
C TYR A 257 -25.31 -18.52 -6.17
N VAL A 258 -25.00 -19.50 -7.02
CA VAL A 258 -25.09 -20.91 -6.69
C VAL A 258 -23.79 -21.34 -6.03
N ASN A 259 -23.85 -21.73 -4.76
CA ASN A 259 -22.71 -22.25 -4.02
C ASN A 259 -22.25 -23.58 -4.64
N THR A 260 -21.03 -23.61 -5.18
CA THR A 260 -20.42 -24.81 -5.78
C THR A 260 -20.20 -25.95 -4.78
N GLN A 261 -20.28 -25.66 -3.48
CA GLN A 261 -20.22 -26.66 -2.41
C GLN A 261 -21.55 -27.41 -2.20
N ASP A 262 -22.69 -26.87 -2.67
CA ASP A 262 -24.04 -27.36 -2.31
C ASP A 262 -24.78 -28.12 -3.41
N LEU A 263 -24.13 -28.53 -4.52
CA LEU A 263 -24.85 -29.17 -5.64
C LEU A 263 -24.30 -30.53 -6.09
N ALA A 264 -25.23 -31.48 -6.20
CA ALA A 264 -25.15 -32.69 -7.03
C ALA A 264 -25.04 -32.38 -8.55
N VAL A 265 -25.20 -31.11 -8.96
CA VAL A 265 -25.09 -30.60 -10.34
C VAL A 265 -23.63 -30.50 -10.81
N CYS A 266 -22.67 -30.75 -9.92
CA CYS A 266 -21.23 -30.81 -10.22
C CYS A 266 -20.80 -32.07 -11.00
N GLU A 267 -21.70 -32.79 -11.67
CA GLU A 267 -21.32 -33.92 -12.55
C GLU A 267 -20.48 -33.45 -13.74
N VAL A 268 -20.71 -32.23 -14.25
CA VAL A 268 -19.93 -31.65 -15.36
C VAL A 268 -18.49 -31.36 -14.94
N GLU A 269 -18.28 -30.88 -13.71
CA GLU A 269 -16.94 -30.59 -13.16
C GLU A 269 -16.23 -31.85 -12.63
N LYS A 270 -16.97 -32.83 -12.07
CA LYS A 270 -16.40 -34.13 -11.67
C LYS A 270 -15.82 -34.93 -12.84
N ASN A 271 -16.37 -34.76 -14.05
CA ASN A 271 -15.89 -35.42 -15.26
C ASN A 271 -14.67 -34.71 -15.91
N LYS A 272 -14.25 -33.54 -15.40
CA LYS A 272 -13.07 -32.80 -15.89
C LYS A 272 -11.79 -33.12 -15.11
N LEU A 273 -11.86 -33.84 -13.99
CA LEU A 273 -10.68 -34.32 -13.26
C LEU A 273 -10.17 -35.64 -13.91
N PRO A 274 -8.85 -35.81 -14.10
CA PRO A 274 -8.27 -37.04 -14.62
C PRO A 274 -8.38 -38.21 -13.63
#